data_AF-A0A7V8YV21-F1
#
_entry.id   AF-A0A7V8YV21-F1
#
_cell.length_a   1.000
_cell.length_b   1.000
_cell.length_c   1.000
_cell.angle_alpha   90.00
_cell.angle_beta   90.00
_cell.angle_gamma   90.00
#
_symmetry.space_group_name_H-M   'P 1'
#
loop_
_entity.id
_entity.type
_entity.pdbx_description
1 polymer ?
#
loop_
_entity_poly.entity_id
_entity_poly.type
_entity_poly.pdbx_seq_one_letter_code
_entity_poly.pdbx_strand_id
1 'polypeptide(L)' 'MLPETRYARSGDVKIAYQIVGEGPRDLGSGLQFEERGLRELKGLPGSWHLDVVAAG' A
#
# COMPACT_ATOMS: atom_id res chain seq x y z
N MET A 1 10.05 -9.73 -11.59
CA MET A 1 10.70 -9.33 -10.32
C MET A 1 9.63 -9.07 -9.28
N LEU A 2 9.80 -9.55 -8.06
CA LEU A 2 8.86 -9.24 -6.97
C LEU A 2 9.13 -7.80 -6.48
N PRO A 3 8.09 -6.98 -6.26
CA PRO A 3 8.27 -5.62 -5.79
C PRO A 3 8.87 -5.58 -4.38
N GLU A 4 9.74 -4.61 -4.13
CA GLU A 4 10.46 -4.44 -2.87
C GLU A 4 9.53 -3.83 -1.79
N THR A 5 9.49 -4.45 -0.60
CA THR A 5 8.81 -3.89 0.57
C THR A 5 9.59 -2.71 1.15
N ARG A 6 8.92 -1.56 1.23
CA ARG A 6 9.43 -0.30 1.77
C ARG A 6 8.66 0.10 3.01
N TYR A 7 9.26 0.97 3.82
CA TYR A 7 8.68 1.42 5.08
C TYR A 7 8.63 2.95 5.13
N ALA A 8 7.51 3.49 5.61
CA ALA A 8 7.34 4.91 5.92
C ALA A 8 6.88 5.07 7.37
N ARG A 9 7.25 6.19 7.99
CA ARG A 9 6.82 6.57 9.33
C ARG A 9 6.03 7.87 9.27
N SER A 10 4.86 7.91 9.89
CA SER A 10 4.05 9.11 10.08
C SER A 10 3.68 9.22 11.56
N GLY A 11 4.37 10.09 12.29
CA GLY A 11 4.25 10.20 13.75
C GLY A 11 4.58 8.86 14.44
N ASP A 12 3.58 8.27 15.08
CA ASP A 12 3.70 6.98 15.77
C ASP A 12 3.29 5.78 14.91
N VAL A 13 2.85 6.03 13.66
CA VAL A 13 2.41 4.99 12.73
C VAL A 13 3.57 4.54 11.85
N LYS A 14 3.68 3.22 11.68
CA LYS A 14 4.61 2.57 10.74
C LYS A 14 3.81 1.94 9.61
N ILE A 15 4.15 2.26 8.36
CA ILE A 15 3.49 1.77 7.16
C ILE A 15 4.50 0.93 6.37
N ALA A 16 4.13 -0.30 6.04
CA ALA A 16 4.85 -1.11 5.06
C ALA A 16 4.10 -1.06 3.73
N TYR A 17 4.79 -0.78 2.62
CA TYR A 17 4.19 -0.63 1.30
C TYR A 17 5.11 -1.18 0.20
N GLN A 18 4.54 -1.53 -0.95
CA GLN A 18 5.28 -1.92 -2.15
C GLN A 18 4.85 -0.99 -3.29
N ILE A 19 5.79 -0.64 -4.17
CA ILE A 19 5.48 0.11 -5.40
C ILE A 19 5.47 -0.89 -6.55
N VAL A 20 4.37 -0.90 -7.33
CA VAL A 20 4.23 -1.71 -8.54
C VAL A 20 4.08 -0.76 -9.73
N GLY A 21 4.96 -0.87 -10.73
CA GLY A 21 4.99 -0.02 -11.93
C GLY A 21 6.24 0.89 -12.04
N GLU A 22 6.56 1.32 -13.26
CA GLU A 22 7.67 2.23 -13.59
C GLU A 22 7.10 3.57 -14.10
N GLY A 23 6.55 4.38 -13.19
CA GLY A 23 6.00 5.70 -13.51
C GLY A 23 6.74 6.82 -12.76
N PRO A 24 6.87 8.03 -13.34
CA PRO A 24 7.47 9.17 -12.64
C PRO A 24 6.72 9.45 -11.34
N ARG A 25 7.52 9.64 -10.28
CA ARG A 25 7.07 9.78 -8.89
C ARG A 25 6.60 11.21 -8.66
N ASP A 26 5.46 11.60 -9.21
CA ASP A 26 4.82 12.86 -8.83
C ASP A 26 3.57 12.56 -7.99
N LEU A 27 3.68 12.85 -6.69
CA LEU A 27 2.60 12.67 -5.70
C LEU A 27 1.62 13.84 -5.83
N GLY A 28 0.91 13.91 -6.94
CA GLY A 28 -0.19 14.85 -7.18
C GLY A 28 -1.52 14.10 -7.27
N SER A 29 -2.19 13.92 -6.13
CA SER A 29 -3.65 13.68 -5.96
C SER A 29 -4.41 12.66 -6.84
N GLY A 30 -3.75 11.83 -7.65
CA GLY A 30 -4.40 10.89 -8.58
C GLY A 30 -4.48 9.44 -8.10
N LEU A 31 -3.98 9.14 -6.90
CA LEU A 31 -4.03 7.80 -6.32
C LEU A 31 -5.49 7.47 -5.97
N GLN A 32 -6.12 6.64 -6.78
CA GLN A 32 -7.43 6.09 -6.48
C GLN A 32 -7.26 4.85 -5.61
N PHE A 33 -7.90 4.87 -4.45
CA PHE A 33 -7.97 3.72 -3.55
C PHE A 33 -9.20 2.91 -3.93
N GLU A 34 -8.99 1.67 -4.34
CA GLU A 34 -10.05 0.69 -4.54
C GLU A 34 -10.08 -0.26 -3.34
N GLU A 35 -11.18 -0.24 -2.61
CA GLU A 35 -11.38 -1.11 -1.46
C GLU A 35 -11.38 -2.58 -1.91
N ARG A 36 -10.49 -3.39 -1.32
CA ARG A 36 -10.48 -4.86 -1.46
C ARG A 36 -11.12 -5.58 -0.28
N GLY A 37 -11.53 -4.83 0.74
CA GLY A 37 -12.23 -5.30 1.91
C GLY A 37 -11.32 -5.94 2.94
N LEU A 38 -11.94 -6.57 3.94
CA LEU A 38 -11.24 -7.24 5.03
C LEU A 38 -10.54 -8.52 4.54
N ARG A 39 -9.28 -8.71 4.95
CA ARG A 39 -8.47 -9.89 4.68
C ARG A 39 -7.61 -10.26 5.88
N GLU A 40 -7.49 -11.56 6.15
CA GLU A 40 -6.43 -12.05 7.03
C GLU A 40 -5.11 -12.07 6.26
N LEU A 41 -4.09 -11.44 6.82
CA LEU A 41 -2.77 -11.33 6.20
C LEU A 41 -1.79 -12.25 6.92
N LYS A 42 -1.04 -13.04 6.15
CA LYS A 42 -0.08 -14.00 6.70
C LYS A 42 0.93 -13.29 7.60
N GLY A 43 1.01 -13.73 8.87
CA GLY A 43 1.93 -13.19 9.86
C GLY A 43 1.41 -11.96 10.62
N LEU A 44 0.17 -11.54 10.37
CA LEU A 44 -0.49 -10.49 11.14
C LEU A 44 -1.71 -11.06 11.88
N PRO A 45 -1.95 -10.62 13.13
CA PRO A 45 -3.13 -11.03 13.88
C PRO A 45 -4.39 -10.36 13.31
N GLY A 46 -5.47 -11.14 13.16
CA GLY A 46 -6.79 -10.65 12.80
C GLY A 46 -6.98 -10.27 11.32
N SER A 47 -8.13 -9.68 11.03
CA SER A 47 -8.50 -9.20 9.69
C SER A 47 -8.13 -7.72 9.52
N TRP A 48 -7.57 -7.39 8.37
CA TRP A 48 -7.08 -6.07 8.00
C TRP A 48 -7.85 -5.53 6.80
N HIS A 49 -8.23 -4.25 6.83
CA HIS A 49 -8.77 -3.58 5.65
C HIS A 49 -7.65 -3.38 4.62
N LEU A 50 -7.88 -3.88 3.42
CA LEU A 50 -6.92 -3.77 2.32
C LEU A 50 -7.50 -2.85 1.25
N ASP A 51 -6.77 -1.79 0.94
CA ASP A 51 -7.02 -0.92 -0.20
C ASP A 51 -5.93 -1.11 -1.24
N VAL A 52 -6.31 -1.12 -2.52
CA VAL A 52 -5.36 -1.13 -3.63
C VAL A 52 -5.27 0.26 -4.20
N VAL A 53 -4.05 0.73 -4.39
CA VAL A 53 -3.80 2.00 -5.07
C VAL A 53 -3.60 1.74 -6.55
N ALA A 54 -4.51 2.25 -7.38
CA ALA A 54 -4.30 2.30 -8.82
C ALA A 54 -3.53 3.58 -9.16
N ALA A 55 -2.39 3.42 -9.83
CA ALA A 55 -1.75 4.55 -10.53
C ALA A 55 -2.52 4.76 -11.84
N GLY A 56 -3.11 5.95 -12.00
CA GLY A 56 -3.74 6.39 -13.25
C GLY A 56 -2.72 6.69 -14.34
#